data_AF-A0A3Q9C7L8-F1
#
_entry.id   AF-A0A3Q9C7L8-F1
#
_cell.length_a   1.000
_cell.length_b   1.000
_cell.length_c   1.000
_cell.angle_alpha   90.00
_cell.angle_beta   90.00
_cell.angle_gamma   90.00
#
_symmetry.space_group_name_H-M   'P 1'
#
loop_
_entity.id
_entity.type
_entity.pdbx_description
1 polymer ?
#
loop_
_entity_poly.entity_id
_entity_poly.type
_entity_poly.pdbx_seq_one_letter_code
_entity_poly.pdbx_strand_id
1 'polypeptide(L)'
;MSNLSRHARQLRELAEALEAQSDLTDDPLAPHPDTMEVINGRHTSRGQINYAVPDALQLQRRIRRYHADHGIQHGDIVAIALDAFLRAKGYPPDLTWPKAEEQ
;
A
#
# COMPACT_ATOMS: atom_id res chain seq x y z
N MET A 1 24.60 -24.70 -26.75
CA MET A 1 24.30 -23.26 -26.55
C MET A 1 22.83 -22.89 -26.76
N SER A 2 21.92 -23.85 -26.94
CA SER A 2 20.48 -23.66 -27.22
C SER A 2 19.58 -23.45 -25.98
N ASN A 3 20.07 -23.78 -24.77
CA ASN A 3 19.31 -23.60 -23.53
C ASN A 3 19.29 -22.15 -23.04
N LEU A 4 20.38 -21.40 -23.27
CA LEU A 4 20.49 -20.00 -22.84
C LEU A 4 19.55 -19.07 -23.63
N SER A 5 19.40 -19.30 -24.93
CA SER A 5 18.48 -18.54 -25.78
C SER A 5 17.02 -18.79 -25.42
N ARG A 6 16.68 -20.03 -25.01
CA ARG A 6 15.33 -20.37 -24.54
C ARG A 6 15.03 -19.72 -23.20
N HIS A 7 15.99 -19.75 -22.28
CA HIS A 7 15.85 -19.12 -20.97
C HIS A 7 15.74 -17.59 -21.07
N ALA A 8 16.54 -16.96 -21.94
CA ALA A 8 16.46 -15.52 -22.19
C ALA A 8 15.10 -15.10 -22.77
N ARG A 9 14.49 -15.93 -23.63
CA ARG A 9 13.13 -15.68 -24.15
C ARG A 9 12.08 -15.81 -23.05
N GLN A 10 12.18 -16.84 -22.20
CA GLN A 10 11.27 -17.01 -21.07
C GLN A 10 11.34 -15.85 -20.07
N LEU A 11 12.55 -15.33 -19.79
CA LEU A 11 12.71 -14.17 -18.92
C LEU A 11 12.10 -12.89 -19.52
N ARG A 12 12.18 -12.70 -20.83
CA ARG A 12 11.51 -11.58 -21.51
C ARG A 12 10.00 -11.70 -21.49
N GLU A 13 9.48 -12.89 -21.77
CA GLU A 13 8.03 -13.15 -21.70
C GLU A 13 7.49 -12.92 -20.28
N LEU A 14 8.25 -13.29 -19.24
CA LEU A 14 7.90 -12.98 -17.86
C LEU A 14 7.98 -11.48 -17.55
N ALA A 15 9.00 -10.78 -18.03
CA ALA A 15 9.11 -9.33 -17.84
C ALA A 15 7.97 -8.58 -18.52
N GLU A 16 7.64 -8.93 -19.77
CA GLU A 16 6.51 -8.35 -20.52
C GLU A 16 5.17 -8.67 -19.85
N ALA A 17 4.99 -9.87 -19.31
CA ALA A 17 3.78 -10.24 -18.58
C ALA A 17 3.63 -9.49 -17.24
N LEU A 18 4.75 -9.19 -16.57
CA LEU A 18 4.76 -8.39 -15.34
C LEU A 18 4.50 -6.91 -15.65
N GLU A 19 5.10 -6.37 -16.71
CA GLU A 19 4.89 -4.98 -17.14
C GLU A 19 3.44 -4.75 -17.59
N ALA A 20 2.85 -5.69 -18.34
CA ALA A 20 1.43 -5.64 -18.71
C ALA A 20 0.46 -5.79 -17.53
N GLN A 21 0.88 -6.42 -16.42
CA GLN A 21 0.11 -6.44 -15.16
C GLN A 21 0.21 -5.13 -14.38
N SER A 22 1.34 -4.43 -14.48
CA SER A 22 1.53 -3.12 -13.84
C SER A 22 0.54 -2.10 -14.38
N ASP A 23 0.40 -2.00 -15.70
CA ASP A 23 -0.48 -1.03 -16.37
C ASP A 23 -1.97 -1.16 -16.01
N LEU A 24 -2.42 -2.33 -15.51
CA LEU A 24 -3.82 -2.61 -15.19
C LEU A 24 -4.20 -2.33 -13.73
N THR A 25 -3.23 -2.02 -12.86
CA THR A 25 -3.45 -1.92 -11.40
C THR A 25 -3.05 -0.58 -10.78
N ASP A 26 -2.75 0.43 -11.62
CA ASP A 26 -2.14 1.70 -11.21
C ASP A 26 -3.13 2.76 -10.70
N ASP A 27 -3.94 2.45 -9.67
CA ASP A 27 -4.24 3.51 -8.71
C ASP A 27 -3.18 3.43 -7.61
N PRO A 28 -2.13 4.28 -7.64
CA PRO A 28 -1.09 4.28 -6.63
C PRO A 28 -1.61 4.68 -5.24
N LEU A 29 -2.87 5.10 -5.13
CA LEU A 29 -3.53 5.40 -3.87
C LEU A 29 -4.62 4.36 -3.52
N ALA A 30 -4.75 3.28 -4.29
CA ALA A 30 -5.60 2.17 -3.92
C ALA A 30 -5.17 1.60 -2.56
N PRO A 31 -6.12 1.36 -1.63
CA PRO A 31 -5.81 0.73 -0.36
C PRO A 31 -5.15 -0.64 -0.59
N HIS A 32 -3.96 -0.85 -0.03
CA HIS A 32 -3.29 -2.14 -0.14
C HIS A 32 -4.07 -3.20 0.68
N PRO A 33 -4.20 -4.45 0.19
CA PRO A 33 -4.95 -5.50 0.88
C PRO A 33 -4.46 -5.72 2.32
N ASP A 34 -3.15 -5.77 2.56
CA ASP A 34 -2.56 -5.84 3.91
C ASP A 34 -3.06 -4.71 4.83
N THR A 35 -3.13 -3.48 4.33
CA THR A 35 -3.62 -2.32 5.11
C THR A 35 -5.07 -2.55 5.52
N MET A 36 -5.88 -3.07 4.59
CA MET A 36 -7.29 -3.36 4.85
C MET A 36 -7.45 -4.51 5.84
N GLU A 37 -6.60 -5.53 5.81
CA GLU A 37 -6.61 -6.61 6.79
C GLU A 37 -6.32 -6.09 8.20
N VAL A 38 -5.29 -5.24 8.34
CA VAL A 38 -4.96 -4.61 9.62
C VAL A 38 -6.10 -3.71 10.10
N ILE A 39 -6.65 -2.85 9.25
CA ILE A 39 -7.73 -1.92 9.64
C ILE A 39 -9.01 -2.65 10.03
N ASN A 40 -9.36 -3.73 9.33
CA ASN A 40 -10.54 -4.54 9.64
C ASN A 40 -10.31 -5.49 10.84
N GLY A 41 -9.05 -5.68 11.26
CA GLY A 41 -8.68 -6.51 12.39
C GLY A 41 -9.24 -5.98 13.72
N ARG A 42 -9.78 -6.87 14.54
CA ARG A 42 -10.17 -6.52 15.92
C ARG A 42 -8.93 -6.42 16.80
N HIS A 43 -8.83 -5.37 17.61
CA HIS A 43 -7.76 -5.14 18.60
C HIS A 43 -6.37 -4.78 18.05
N THR A 44 -6.28 -4.04 16.95
CA THR A 44 -5.00 -3.44 16.53
C THR A 44 -4.53 -2.37 17.52
N SER A 45 -3.29 -2.50 18.01
CA SER A 45 -2.63 -1.44 18.78
C SER A 45 -2.37 -0.22 17.89
N ARG A 46 -2.78 0.98 18.33
CA ARG A 46 -2.68 2.22 17.54
C ARG A 46 -1.65 3.17 18.17
N GLY A 47 -0.55 3.39 17.45
CA GLY A 47 0.42 4.43 17.80
C GLY A 47 -0.03 5.82 17.32
N GLN A 48 0.28 6.86 18.08
CA GLN A 48 0.07 8.24 17.65
C GLN A 48 1.23 8.72 16.79
N ILE A 49 0.93 9.34 15.64
CA ILE A 49 1.91 9.98 14.77
C ILE A 49 1.86 11.49 15.03
N ASN A 50 2.93 12.04 15.60
CA ASN A 50 3.01 13.46 15.98
C ASN A 50 3.70 14.28 14.89
N TYR A 51 2.95 14.66 13.84
CA TYR A 51 3.43 15.60 12.81
C TYR A 51 2.49 16.78 12.64
N ALA A 52 3.06 17.97 12.48
CA ALA A 52 2.31 19.16 12.09
C ALA A 52 2.09 19.15 10.57
N VAL A 53 0.84 19.40 10.15
CA VAL A 53 0.46 19.49 8.73
C VAL A 53 0.09 20.93 8.37
N PRO A 54 0.35 21.41 7.15
CA PRO A 54 -0.03 22.76 6.74
C PRO A 54 -1.56 22.98 6.78
N ASP A 55 -2.01 24.01 7.49
CA ASP A 55 -3.43 24.37 7.60
C ASP A 55 -4.08 24.73 6.27
N ALA A 56 -3.28 25.25 5.33
CA ALA A 56 -3.73 25.60 3.97
C ALA A 56 -4.31 24.39 3.22
N LEU A 57 -3.89 23.16 3.55
CA LEU A 57 -4.42 21.93 2.94
C LEU A 57 -5.76 21.49 3.52
N GLN A 58 -6.18 22.09 4.65
CA GLN A 58 -7.44 21.83 5.33
C GLN A 58 -7.72 20.33 5.55
N LEU A 59 -6.67 19.54 5.83
CA LEU A 59 -6.76 18.07 5.89
C LEU A 59 -7.79 17.60 6.91
N GLN A 60 -7.85 18.24 8.09
CA GLN A 60 -8.86 17.93 9.10
C GLN A 60 -10.30 18.07 8.57
N ARG A 61 -10.59 19.11 7.79
CA ARG A 61 -11.93 19.33 7.21
C ARG A 61 -12.26 18.26 6.17
N ARG A 62 -11.30 17.93 5.31
CA ARG A 62 -11.46 16.89 4.28
C ARG A 62 -11.69 15.52 4.89
N ILE A 63 -10.92 15.16 5.93
CA ILE A 63 -11.07 13.90 6.68
C ILE A 63 -12.46 13.82 7.32
N ARG A 64 -12.92 14.88 7.98
CA ARG A 64 -14.28 14.92 8.58
C ARG A 64 -15.37 14.71 7.54
N ARG A 65 -15.23 15.32 6.36
CA ARG A 65 -16.21 15.18 5.27
C ARG A 65 -16.21 13.76 4.71
N TYR A 66 -15.03 13.21 4.45
CA TYR A 66 -14.88 11.84 3.95
C TYR A 66 -15.43 10.79 4.93
N HIS A 67 -15.20 10.97 6.24
CA HIS A 67 -15.86 10.15 7.27
C HIS A 67 -17.38 10.25 7.20
N ALA A 68 -17.94 11.45 7.02
CA ALA A 68 -19.40 11.62 6.94
C ALA A 68 -19.99 10.93 5.69
N ASP A 69 -19.27 10.93 4.58
CA ASP A 69 -19.73 10.36 3.31
C ASP A 69 -19.53 8.83 3.24
N HIS A 70 -18.53 8.26 3.93
CA HIS A 70 -18.15 6.84 3.81
C HIS A 70 -18.12 6.04 5.13
N GLY A 71 -18.27 6.68 6.28
CA GLY A 71 -18.29 6.02 7.59
C GLY A 71 -16.93 5.50 8.09
N ILE A 72 -15.83 5.78 7.38
CA ILE A 72 -14.48 5.33 7.74
C ILE A 72 -13.91 6.23 8.84
N GLN A 73 -13.35 5.64 9.90
CA GLN A 73 -12.78 6.38 11.02
C GLN A 73 -11.64 7.31 10.58
N HIS A 74 -11.50 8.46 11.22
CA HIS A 74 -10.46 9.45 10.87
C HIS A 74 -9.05 8.88 10.87
N GLY A 75 -8.71 8.04 11.86
CA GLY A 75 -7.40 7.39 11.94
C GLY A 75 -7.18 6.40 10.79
N ASP A 76 -8.23 5.70 10.37
CA ASP A 76 -8.15 4.69 9.31
C ASP A 76 -8.00 5.37 7.94
N ILE A 77 -8.68 6.50 7.72
CA ILE A 77 -8.47 7.35 6.53
C ILE A 77 -6.99 7.73 6.40
N VAL A 78 -6.38 8.18 7.50
CA VAL A 78 -4.97 8.58 7.52
C VAL A 78 -4.06 7.37 7.30
N ALA A 79 -4.33 6.24 7.95
CA ALA A 79 -3.55 5.01 7.81
C ALA A 79 -3.58 4.48 6.37
N ILE A 80 -4.76 4.40 5.74
CA ILE A 80 -4.92 3.95 4.35
C ILE A 80 -4.14 4.86 3.41
N ALA A 81 -4.37 6.16 3.49
CA ALA A 81 -3.76 7.11 2.56
C ALA A 81 -2.23 7.15 2.71
N LEU A 82 -1.72 7.11 3.94
CA LEU A 82 -0.29 7.14 4.20
C LEU A 82 0.39 5.82 3.80
N ASP A 83 -0.21 4.68 4.11
CA ASP A 83 0.36 3.37 3.77
C ASP A 83 0.36 3.16 2.26
N ALA A 84 -0.75 3.48 1.56
CA ALA A 84 -0.80 3.43 0.10
C ALA A 84 0.26 4.34 -0.53
N PHE A 85 0.40 5.58 -0.03
CA PHE A 85 1.42 6.50 -0.51
C PHE A 85 2.84 5.97 -0.31
N LEU A 86 3.16 5.41 0.87
CA LEU A 86 4.49 4.88 1.16
C LEU A 86 4.79 3.65 0.30
N ARG A 87 3.83 2.73 0.15
CA ARG A 87 3.96 1.54 -0.70
C ARG A 87 4.12 1.89 -2.18
N ALA A 88 3.36 2.87 -2.68
CA ALA A 88 3.52 3.36 -4.06
C ALA A 88 4.88 4.03 -4.29
N LYS A 89 5.55 4.50 -3.24
CA LYS A 89 6.94 4.98 -3.27
C LYS A 89 7.98 3.88 -3.02
N GLY A 90 7.54 2.64 -2.83
CA GLY A 90 8.41 1.49 -2.59
C GLY A 90 8.92 1.40 -1.15
N TYR A 91 8.20 1.95 -0.17
CA TYR A 91 8.60 1.93 1.23
C TYR A 91 7.78 0.97 2.10
N PRO A 92 8.42 0.25 3.03
CA PRO A 92 9.89 0.08 3.12
C PRO A 92 10.40 -0.84 2.00
N PRO A 93 11.58 -0.56 1.41
CA PRO A 93 12.10 -1.32 0.28
C PRO A 93 12.46 -2.78 0.60
N ASP A 94 12.60 -3.12 1.89
CA ASP A 94 13.13 -4.41 2.37
C ASP A 94 12.24 -5.10 3.42
N LEU A 95 10.91 -5.02 3.34
CA LEU A 95 10.05 -5.92 4.14
C LEU A 95 10.05 -7.32 3.51
N THR A 96 11.14 -8.06 3.67
CA THR A 96 11.01 -9.51 3.82
C THR A 96 10.15 -9.72 5.04
N TRP A 97 8.90 -10.14 4.84
CA TRP A 97 7.98 -10.52 5.90
C TRP A 97 8.76 -11.33 6.95
N PRO A 98 8.89 -10.90 8.21
CA PRO A 98 9.37 -11.81 9.22
C PRO A 98 8.33 -12.92 9.22
N LYS A 99 8.69 -14.10 8.69
CA LYS A 99 7.96 -15.34 8.94
C LYS A 99 7.58 -15.28 10.40
N ALA A 100 6.28 -15.28 10.69
CA ALA A 100 5.79 -15.47 12.03
C ALA A 100 6.54 -16.71 12.56
N GLU A 101 7.43 -16.50 13.52
CA GLU A 101 8.04 -17.59 14.25
C GLU A 101 6.89 -18.26 15.00
N GLU A 102 6.45 -19.40 14.48
CA GLU A 102 5.80 -20.43 15.29
C GLU A 102 6.74 -20.75 16.45
N GLN A 103 6.40 -20.28 17.66
CA GLN A 103 6.77 -20.91 18.92
C GLN A 103 5.61 -20.80 19.91
#